data_AF-X0UKG2-F1
#
_entry.id   AF-X0UKG2-F1
#
_cell.length_a   1.000
_cell.length_b   1.000
_cell.length_c   1.000
_cell.angle_alpha   90.00
_cell.angle_beta   90.00
_cell.angle_gamma   90.00
#
_symmetry.space_group_name_H-M   'P 1'
#
loop_
_entity.id
_entity.type
_entity.pdbx_description
1 polymer ?
#
loop_
_entity_poly.entity_id
_entity_poly.type
_entity_poly.pdbx_seq_one_letter_code
_entity_poly.pdbx_strand_id
1 'polypeptide(L)'
;RDGVEGMIVQPASPAVIENAVRILVEAPEVRRRLAAAARTRARDFDFERTVRAYESYYGKLVTVRRAGAFSAMFDVSPPAQVA
;
A
#
# COMPACT_ATOMS: atom_id res chain seq x y z
N ARG A 1 4.45 -9.41 8.28
CA ARG A 1 4.24 -10.07 9.59
C ARG A 1 5.03 -11.34 9.60
N ASP A 2 5.78 -11.56 10.68
CA ASP A 2 6.58 -12.76 10.83
C ASP A 2 5.68 -14.01 10.97
N GLY A 3 6.11 -15.13 10.40
CA GLY A 3 5.42 -16.43 10.43
C GLY A 3 4.09 -16.54 9.66
N VAL A 4 3.60 -15.46 9.04
CA VAL A 4 2.30 -15.43 8.36
C VAL A 4 2.43 -15.43 6.84
N GLU A 5 3.16 -14.47 6.28
CA GLU A 5 3.39 -14.35 4.84
C GLU A 5 4.87 -14.51 4.46
N GLY A 6 5.70 -14.91 5.42
CA GLY A 6 7.13 -15.10 5.30
C GLY A 6 7.75 -15.32 6.68
N MET A 7 9.07 -15.49 6.72
CA MET A 7 9.85 -15.58 7.96
C MET A 7 10.80 -14.39 8.00
N ILE A 8 10.86 -13.69 9.12
CA ILE A 8 11.83 -12.63 9.37
C ILE A 8 12.99 -13.23 10.13
N VAL A 9 14.21 -13.06 9.60
CA VAL A 9 15.43 -13.63 10.17
C VAL A 9 16.41 -12.52 10.53
N GLN A 10 17.29 -12.80 11.49
CA GLN A 10 18.36 -11.88 11.86
C GLN A 10 19.29 -11.64 10.66
N PRO A 11 19.50 -10.39 10.22
CA PRO A 11 20.46 -10.08 9.17
C PRO A 11 21.89 -10.49 9.59
N ALA A 12 22.71 -10.84 8.61
CA ALA A 12 24.11 -11.26 8.79
C ALA A 12 24.32 -12.50 9.68
N SER A 13 23.29 -13.34 9.86
CA SER A 13 23.42 -14.64 10.53
C SER A 13 23.16 -15.79 9.54
N PRO A 14 24.21 -16.35 8.92
CA PRO A 14 24.08 -17.44 7.95
C PRO A 14 23.34 -18.66 8.52
N ALA A 15 23.62 -19.04 9.76
CA ALA A 15 22.99 -20.19 10.41
C ALA A 15 21.47 -20.02 10.57
N VAL A 16 21.00 -18.80 10.87
CA VAL A 16 19.56 -18.52 11.00
C VAL A 16 18.88 -18.54 9.64
N ILE A 17 19.54 -18.02 8.60
CA ILE A 17 19.05 -18.07 7.21
C ILE A 17 18.95 -19.52 6.73
N GLU A 18 20.01 -20.31 6.92
CA GLU A 18 20.04 -21.73 6.57
C GLU A 18 18.88 -22.49 7.23
N ASN A 19 18.68 -22.28 8.54
CA ASN A 19 17.61 -22.95 9.26
C ASN A 19 16.21 -22.56 8.73
N ALA A 20 15.98 -21.28 8.46
CA ALA A 20 14.72 -20.82 7.88
C ALA A 20 14.47 -21.43 6.49
N VAL A 21 15.48 -21.49 5.63
CA VAL A 21 15.39 -22.12 4.31
C VAL A 21 15.12 -23.63 4.44
N ARG A 22 15.85 -24.32 5.33
CA ARG A 22 15.66 -25.76 5.59
C ARG A 22 14.22 -26.07 6.00
N ILE A 23 13.66 -25.30 6.95
CA ILE A 23 12.25 -25.45 7.35
C ILE A 23 11.32 -25.33 6.13
N LEU A 24 11.53 -24.33 5.27
CA LEU A 24 10.69 -24.15 4.08
C LEU A 24 10.85 -25.25 3.04
N VAL A 25 12.01 -25.91 2.97
CA VAL A 25 12.27 -27.04 2.06
C VAL A 25 11.62 -28.31 2.60
N GLU A 26 11.85 -28.61 3.88
CA GLU A 26 11.43 -29.85 4.54
C GLU A 26 9.93 -29.88 4.91
N ALA A 27 9.29 -28.72 5.12
CA ALA A 27 7.89 -28.58 5.49
C ALA A 27 7.04 -27.92 4.37
N PRO A 28 6.63 -28.66 3.33
CA PRO A 28 5.96 -28.09 2.15
C PRO A 28 4.60 -27.45 2.46
N GLU A 29 3.88 -27.94 3.46
CA GLU A 29 2.64 -27.36 3.97
C GLU A 29 2.86 -25.97 4.59
N VAL A 30 3.95 -25.78 5.35
CA VAL A 30 4.34 -24.46 5.88
C VAL A 30 4.62 -23.52 4.71
N ARG A 31 5.41 -23.95 3.73
CA ARG A 31 5.72 -23.16 2.53
C ARG A 31 4.46 -22.75 1.76
N ARG A 32 3.53 -23.68 1.54
CA ARG A 32 2.27 -23.42 0.83
C ARG A 32 1.38 -22.42 1.57
N ARG A 33 1.24 -22.57 2.89
CA ARG A 33 0.48 -21.65 3.74
C ARG A 33 1.02 -20.22 3.65
N LEU A 34 2.33 -20.07 3.85
CA LEU A 34 2.99 -18.75 3.77
C LEU A 34 2.84 -18.13 2.38
N ALA A 35 3.03 -18.92 1.31
CA ALA A 35 2.91 -18.44 -0.06
C ALA A 35 1.48 -17.98 -0.41
N ALA A 36 0.45 -18.66 0.10
CA ALA A 36 -0.94 -18.26 -0.11
C ALA A 36 -1.25 -16.92 0.60
N ALA A 37 -0.78 -16.75 1.84
CA ALA A 37 -0.91 -15.49 2.57
C ALA A 37 -0.13 -14.36 1.88
N ALA A 38 1.09 -14.63 1.40
CA ALA A 38 1.91 -13.67 0.65
C ALA A 38 1.22 -13.19 -0.63
N ARG A 39 0.64 -14.10 -1.43
CA ARG A 39 -0.12 -13.74 -2.63
C ARG A 39 -1.35 -12.87 -2.32
N THR A 40 -2.02 -13.15 -1.22
CA THR A 40 -3.16 -12.33 -0.78
C THR A 40 -2.70 -10.92 -0.43
N ARG A 41 -1.63 -10.81 0.37
CA ARG A 41 -1.06 -9.53 0.79
C ARG A 41 -0.45 -8.73 -0.36
N ALA A 42 0.12 -9.39 -1.37
CA ALA A 42 0.69 -8.72 -2.54
C ALA A 42 -0.35 -7.85 -3.27
N ARG A 43 -1.64 -8.18 -3.18
CA ARG A 43 -2.74 -7.36 -3.75
C ARG A 43 -2.85 -5.97 -3.11
N ASP A 44 -2.35 -5.79 -1.89
CA ASP A 44 -2.32 -4.48 -1.24
C ASP A 44 -1.25 -3.56 -1.84
N PHE A 45 -0.25 -4.14 -2.50
CA PHE A 45 0.88 -3.43 -3.12
C PHE A 45 0.71 -3.32 -4.64
N ASP A 46 -0.52 -3.38 -5.12
CA ASP A 46 -0.85 -3.19 -6.53
C ASP A 46 -0.56 -1.76 -6.99
N PHE A 47 0.18 -1.63 -8.10
CA PHE A 47 0.54 -0.34 -8.67
C PHE A 47 -0.70 0.42 -9.15
N GLU A 48 -1.67 -0.26 -9.77
CA GLU A 48 -2.85 0.44 -10.25
C GLU A 48 -3.67 1.03 -9.11
N ARG A 49 -3.82 0.28 -8.00
CA ARG A 49 -4.44 0.78 -6.77
C ARG A 49 -3.72 2.02 -6.26
N THR A 50 -2.39 2.02 -6.28
CA THR A 50 -1.57 3.16 -5.84
C THR A 50 -1.79 4.36 -6.76
N VAL A 51 -1.73 4.17 -8.09
CA VAL A 51 -1.96 5.22 -9.09
C VAL A 51 -3.35 5.85 -8.92
N ARG A 52 -4.41 5.03 -8.80
CA ARG A 52 -5.78 5.52 -8.57
C ARG A 52 -5.91 6.37 -7.31
N ALA A 53 -5.17 6.02 -6.25
CA ALA A 53 -5.16 6.82 -5.02
C ALA A 53 -4.49 8.20 -5.24
N TYR A 54 -3.36 8.23 -5.96
CA TYR A 54 -2.69 9.49 -6.33
C TYR A 54 -3.55 10.34 -7.27
N GLU A 55 -4.16 9.75 -8.30
CA GLU A 55 -5.06 10.44 -9.23
C GLU A 55 -6.24 11.07 -8.50
N SER A 56 -6.87 10.33 -7.58
CA SER A 56 -7.96 10.86 -6.75
C SER A 56 -7.50 12.06 -5.91
N TYR A 57 -6.32 11.98 -5.30
CA TYR A 57 -5.76 13.06 -4.50
C TYR A 57 -5.43 14.30 -5.35
N TYR A 58 -4.71 14.14 -6.46
CA TYR A 58 -4.37 15.25 -7.35
C TYR A 58 -5.60 15.84 -8.03
N GLY A 59 -6.58 15.02 -8.40
CA GLY A 59 -7.86 15.46 -8.92
C GLY A 59 -8.57 16.42 -7.95
N LYS A 60 -8.60 16.11 -6.65
CA LYS A 60 -9.16 17.00 -5.62
C LYS A 60 -8.42 18.35 -5.58
N LEU A 61 -7.09 18.34 -5.61
CA LEU A 61 -6.29 19.57 -5.57
C LEU A 61 -6.51 20.44 -6.81
N VAL A 62 -6.61 19.83 -8.01
CA VAL A 62 -6.89 20.56 -9.25
C VAL A 62 -8.29 21.17 -9.23
N THR A 63 -9.29 20.45 -8.74
CA THR A 63 -10.67 20.95 -8.63
C THR A 63 -10.75 22.14 -7.68
N VAL A 64 -10.14 22.06 -6.50
CA VAL A 64 -10.10 23.18 -5.53
C VAL A 64 -9.41 24.40 -6.15
N ARG A 65 -8.26 24.20 -6.82
CA ARG A 65 -7.54 25.30 -7.49
C ARG A 65 -8.39 25.94 -8.60
N ARG A 66 -9.08 25.15 -9.41
CA ARG A 66 -9.97 25.65 -10.46
C ARG A 66 -11.17 26.41 -9.89
N ALA A 67 -11.77 25.91 -8.82
CA ALA A 67 -12.89 26.60 -8.14
C ALA A 67 -12.46 27.93 -7.54
N GLY A 68 -11.27 27.99 -6.91
CA GLY A 68 -10.70 29.24 -6.40
C GLY A 68 -10.35 30.23 -7.52
N ALA A 69 -9.74 29.77 -8.62
CA ALA A 69 -9.46 30.60 -9.78
C ALA A 69 -10.73 31.10 -10.48
N PHE A 70 -11.79 30.28 -10.51
CA PHE A 70 -13.11 30.66 -11.02
C PHE A 70 -13.76 31.73 -10.14
N SER A 71 -13.80 31.55 -8.81
CA SER A 71 -14.32 32.54 -7.87
C SER A 71 -13.58 33.89 -7.97
N ALA A 72 -12.25 33.86 -8.10
CA ALA A 72 -11.43 35.07 -8.27
C ALA A 72 -11.61 35.77 -9.64
N MET A 73 -11.89 35.01 -10.71
CA MET A 73 -12.10 35.56 -12.06
C MET A 73 -13.48 36.16 -12.26
N PHE A 74 -14.48 35.70 -11.50
CA PHE A 74 -15.88 36.12 -11.65
C PHE A 74 -16.41 36.95 -10.46
N ASP A 75 -15.54 37.39 -9.54
CA ASP A 75 -15.88 38.08 -8.28
C ASP A 75 -17.12 37.47 -7.58
N VAL A 76 -17.17 36.13 -7.54
CA VAL A 76 -18.24 35.40 -6.88
C VAL A 76 -17.74 35.04 -5.49
N SER A 77 -18.16 35.81 -4.48
CA SER A 77 -17.91 35.45 -3.08
C SER A 77 -18.48 34.05 -2.79
N PRO A 78 -17.70 33.14 -2.18
CA PRO A 78 -18.21 31.82 -1.82
C PRO A 78 -19.38 31.97 -0.84
N PRO A 79 -20.48 31.18 -0.97
CA PRO A 79 -21.58 31.25 -0.04
C PRO A 79 -21.06 30.95 1.37
N ALA A 80 -21.34 31.85 2.31
CA ALA A 80 -20.96 31.71 3.71
C ALA A 80 -21.40 30.32 4.21
N GLN A 81 -20.43 29.51 4.63
CA GLN A 81 -20.73 28.25 5.30
C GLN A 81 -21.40 28.59 6.63
N VAL A 82 -22.71 28.38 6.71
CA VAL A 82 -23.50 28.54 7.93
C VAL A 82 -23.17 27.37 8.85
N ALA A 83 -22.81 27.71 10.09
CA ALA A 83 -22.39 26.81 11.17
C ALA A 83 -23.49 25.83 11.61
#